data_AF-A0A1C6VP00-F1
#
_entry.id   AF-A0A1C6VP00-F1
#
_cell.length_a   1.000
_cell.length_b   1.000
_cell.length_c   1.000
_cell.angle_alpha   90.00
_cell.angle_beta   90.00
_cell.angle_gamma   90.00
#
_symmetry.space_group_name_H-M   'P 1'
#
loop_
_entity.id
_entity.type
_entity.pdbx_description
1 polymer ?
#
loop_
_entity_poly.entity_id
_entity_poly.type
_entity_poly.pdbx_seq_one_letter_code
_entity_poly.pdbx_strand_id
1 'polypeptide(L)'
;MPDPLFSTLRQETEHLIWAPVEQVRRRGRQRTRRTRIAAVLASAAAVAVVASGVVALAGRPDAAPPPLPPATVVPSAPTPTPDRTADPTPTGDPTSSRTTPSSPPADSGGPANQTSSRTPSRAVPAAATLQLADLPHGFTMSQGKGAGDWTLESATIYCDNRLPPLAVGVVATRFVQFDSPTDWLVERVTRHSGTGAATSMQRVRRMATDCVPARSGDSLSIMAEGLGGADSVLVGGEIEGIPSRWLFVRQGNLVAQLRLDHQTTPAEARHYAKLVAPRLCAGTDAC
;
A
#
# COMPACT_ATOMS: atom_id res chain seq x y z
N MET A 1 -1.20 32.57 42.49
CA MET A 1 -1.22 33.46 41.31
C MET A 1 -1.35 32.58 40.07
N PRO A 2 -2.04 33.00 39.00
CA PRO A 2 -1.84 32.36 37.69
C PRO A 2 -0.39 32.61 37.23
N ASP A 3 0.21 31.64 36.54
CA ASP A 3 1.56 31.79 35.99
C ASP A 3 1.58 32.85 34.87
N PRO A 4 2.55 33.79 34.86
CA PRO A 4 2.54 34.91 33.92
C PRO A 4 2.58 34.45 32.45
N LEU A 5 3.28 33.34 32.17
CA LEU A 5 3.37 32.72 30.84
C LEU A 5 1.98 32.31 30.29
N PHE A 6 1.10 31.77 31.15
CA PHE A 6 -0.24 31.36 30.72
C PHE A 6 -1.17 32.56 30.52
N SER A 7 -1.02 33.66 31.27
CA SER A 7 -1.76 34.91 30.98
C SER A 7 -1.36 35.51 29.63
N THR A 8 -0.06 35.55 29.29
CA THR A 8 0.39 36.07 27.98
C THR A 8 -0.12 35.23 26.83
N LEU A 9 0.08 33.90 26.87
CA LEU A 9 -0.42 32.99 25.83
C LEU A 9 -1.94 33.09 25.65
N ARG A 10 -2.69 33.19 26.76
CA ARG A 10 -4.14 33.37 26.72
C ARG A 10 -4.52 34.67 26.00
N GLN A 11 -3.94 35.79 26.41
CA GLN A 11 -4.22 37.12 25.85
C GLN A 11 -3.85 37.21 24.36
N GLU A 12 -2.79 36.53 23.91
CA GLU A 12 -2.46 36.38 22.49
C GLU A 12 -3.50 35.53 21.74
N THR A 13 -4.00 34.44 22.34
CA THR A 13 -5.01 33.56 21.71
C THR A 13 -6.42 34.14 21.65
N GLU A 14 -6.81 35.02 22.58
CA GLU A 14 -8.14 35.64 22.63
C GLU A 14 -8.42 36.61 21.46
N HIS A 15 -7.42 36.90 20.62
CA HIS A 15 -7.58 37.68 19.38
C HIS A 15 -7.28 36.87 18.10
N LEU A 16 -6.98 35.57 18.21
CA LEU A 16 -6.79 34.72 17.03
C LEU A 16 -8.14 34.32 16.41
N ILE A 17 -8.50 35.00 15.32
CA ILE A 17 -9.59 34.56 14.43
C ILE A 17 -9.13 33.29 13.70
N TRP A 18 -9.49 32.14 14.27
CA TRP A 18 -9.22 30.83 13.67
C TRP A 18 -9.89 30.72 12.30
N ALA A 19 -9.13 30.30 11.30
CA ALA A 19 -9.67 30.06 9.97
C ALA A 19 -10.71 28.92 10.02
N PRO A 20 -11.79 28.95 9.19
CA PRO A 20 -12.80 27.91 9.17
C PRO A 20 -12.21 26.50 9.06
N VAL A 21 -12.80 25.53 9.75
CA VAL A 21 -12.26 24.16 9.89
C VAL A 21 -11.96 23.52 8.52
N GLU A 22 -12.78 23.81 7.52
CA GLU A 22 -12.65 23.32 6.15
C GLU A 22 -11.42 23.93 5.45
N GLN A 23 -11.09 25.19 5.75
CA GLN A 23 -9.88 25.87 5.26
C GLN A 23 -8.63 25.34 5.97
N VAL A 24 -8.71 25.02 7.27
CA VAL A 24 -7.64 24.34 8.02
C VAL A 24 -7.41 22.94 7.46
N ARG A 25 -8.47 22.13 7.30
CA ARG A 25 -8.45 20.81 6.65
C ARG A 25 -7.92 20.86 5.21
N ARG A 26 -8.17 21.94 4.45
CA ARG A 26 -7.60 22.16 3.11
C ARG A 26 -6.11 22.49 3.17
N ARG A 27 -5.68 23.38 4.06
CA ARG A 27 -4.26 23.71 4.30
C ARG A 27 -3.45 22.51 4.81
N GLY A 28 -4.02 21.70 5.71
CA GLY A 28 -3.42 20.45 6.19
C GLY A 28 -3.15 19.48 5.06
N ARG A 29 -4.19 19.12 4.28
CA ARG A 29 -4.04 18.30 3.06
C ARG A 29 -3.02 18.90 2.07
N GLN A 30 -2.93 20.21 1.95
CA GLN A 30 -1.95 20.89 1.08
C GLN A 30 -0.50 20.84 1.60
N ARG A 31 -0.28 20.87 2.94
CA ARG A 31 1.05 20.64 3.54
C ARG A 31 1.53 19.20 3.31
N THR A 32 0.68 18.21 3.56
CA THR A 32 1.01 16.78 3.35
C THR A 32 1.33 16.47 1.88
N ARG A 33 0.67 17.14 0.93
CA ARG A 33 1.04 17.07 -0.51
C ARG A 33 2.44 17.64 -0.77
N ARG A 34 2.77 18.82 -0.21
CA ARG A 34 4.08 19.47 -0.43
C ARG A 34 5.25 18.67 0.14
N THR A 35 5.13 18.12 1.36
CA THR A 35 6.21 17.31 1.96
C THR A 35 6.44 16.00 1.20
N ARG A 36 5.38 15.33 0.74
CA ARG A 36 5.51 14.12 -0.09
C ARG A 36 6.15 14.39 -1.46
N ILE A 37 5.81 15.50 -2.12
CA ILE A 37 6.44 15.88 -3.42
C ILE A 37 7.92 16.20 -3.25
N ALA A 38 8.32 16.90 -2.17
CA ALA A 38 9.72 17.18 -1.90
C ALA A 38 10.55 15.90 -1.66
N ALA A 39 9.99 14.91 -0.95
CA ALA A 39 10.64 13.62 -0.72
C ALA A 39 10.87 12.81 -2.01
N VAL A 40 9.95 12.89 -3.00
CA VAL A 40 10.11 12.20 -4.29
C VAL A 40 11.14 12.89 -5.19
N LEU A 41 11.22 14.23 -5.17
CA LEU A 41 12.20 14.98 -5.98
C LEU A 41 13.65 14.80 -5.48
N ALA A 42 13.85 14.62 -4.17
CA ALA A 42 15.17 14.34 -3.59
C ALA A 42 15.80 13.06 -4.18
N SER A 43 14.98 12.04 -4.47
CA SER A 43 15.42 10.76 -5.04
C SER A 43 15.95 10.86 -6.48
N ALA A 44 15.51 11.86 -7.24
CA ALA A 44 15.80 11.97 -8.68
C ALA A 44 17.15 12.65 -8.98
N ALA A 45 17.67 13.47 -8.07
CA ALA A 45 18.88 14.26 -8.29
C ALA A 45 20.20 13.45 -8.22
N ALA A 46 20.16 12.20 -7.76
CA ALA A 46 21.35 11.41 -7.45
C ALA A 46 21.98 10.66 -8.64
N VAL A 47 21.35 10.63 -9.81
CA VAL A 47 21.76 9.76 -10.94
C VAL A 47 21.89 10.55 -12.25
N ALA A 48 22.80 11.53 -12.28
CA ALA A 48 22.96 12.43 -13.44
C ALA A 48 24.37 13.02 -13.70
N VAL A 49 25.46 12.45 -13.15
CA VAL A 49 26.82 13.03 -13.31
C VAL A 49 27.92 12.00 -13.64
N VAL A 50 27.70 11.11 -14.61
CA VAL A 50 28.79 10.37 -15.29
C VAL A 50 28.46 10.18 -16.79
N ALA A 51 28.71 11.19 -17.62
CA ALA A 51 29.07 11.08 -19.05
C ALA A 51 28.99 12.45 -19.76
N SER A 52 30.13 12.99 -20.22
CA SER A 52 30.34 13.81 -21.43
C SER A 52 31.64 14.59 -21.31
N GLY A 53 32.56 14.42 -22.26
CA GLY A 53 33.87 15.10 -22.26
C GLY A 53 34.13 15.88 -23.55
N VAL A 54 34.57 17.13 -23.38
CA VAL A 54 35.47 17.90 -24.27
C VAL A 54 35.11 18.04 -25.77
N VAL A 55 34.58 19.21 -26.13
CA VAL A 55 34.99 19.99 -27.33
C VAL A 55 35.15 21.46 -26.86
N ALA A 56 35.96 22.28 -27.56
CA ALA A 56 36.58 23.48 -26.99
C ALA A 56 36.31 24.81 -27.72
N LEU A 57 36.45 25.93 -26.97
CA LEU A 57 36.69 27.34 -27.40
C LEU A 57 35.63 28.00 -28.33
N ALA A 58 35.28 29.29 -28.19
CA ALA A 58 35.96 30.44 -27.58
C ALA A 58 34.99 31.56 -27.14
N GLY A 59 35.46 32.54 -26.35
CA GLY A 59 34.71 33.77 -26.02
C GLY A 59 35.09 34.39 -24.66
N ARG A 60 35.51 35.66 -24.64
CA ARG A 60 35.93 36.49 -23.47
C ARG A 60 34.95 37.69 -23.33
N PRO A 61 34.99 38.53 -22.25
CA PRO A 61 35.54 38.37 -20.89
C PRO A 61 34.55 38.87 -19.78
N ASP A 62 35.10 39.22 -18.60
CA ASP A 62 34.56 40.06 -17.51
C ASP A 62 33.41 39.51 -16.62
N ALA A 63 33.48 39.57 -15.26
CA ALA A 63 34.57 39.98 -14.37
C ALA A 63 34.49 39.30 -12.96
N ALA A 64 35.62 39.25 -12.25
CA ALA A 64 35.77 38.83 -10.83
C ALA A 64 37.06 39.48 -10.28
N PRO A 65 37.20 39.81 -8.97
CA PRO A 65 37.40 38.83 -7.87
C PRO A 65 36.82 39.32 -6.51
N PRO A 66 37.17 38.78 -5.30
CA PRO A 66 37.83 37.50 -4.96
C PRO A 66 36.98 36.59 -4.01
N PRO A 67 37.36 35.31 -3.82
CA PRO A 67 36.76 34.42 -2.82
C PRO A 67 37.43 34.50 -1.43
N LEU A 68 36.78 33.92 -0.41
CA LEU A 68 37.35 33.63 0.91
C LEU A 68 37.43 32.10 1.17
N PRO A 69 38.33 31.61 2.04
CA PRO A 69 38.89 30.27 1.94
C PRO A 69 38.06 29.14 2.58
N PRO A 70 38.23 27.87 2.13
CA PRO A 70 37.58 26.71 2.71
C PRO A 70 38.24 26.26 4.03
N ALA A 71 37.45 25.66 4.92
CA ALA A 71 37.97 24.97 6.10
C ALA A 71 38.58 23.61 5.71
N THR A 72 39.89 23.44 5.92
CA THR A 72 40.62 22.23 5.57
C THR A 72 40.47 21.15 6.65
N VAL A 73 40.07 19.94 6.25
CA VAL A 73 40.35 18.70 7.01
C VAL A 73 41.00 17.70 6.05
N VAL A 74 42.19 17.23 6.41
CA VAL A 74 43.02 16.34 5.57
C VAL A 74 42.74 14.88 5.92
N PRO A 75 42.39 14.00 4.97
CA PRO A 75 42.43 12.56 5.18
C PRO A 75 43.89 12.08 5.19
N SER A 76 44.33 11.44 6.26
CA SER A 76 45.64 10.78 6.31
C SER A 76 45.55 9.34 5.77
N ALA A 77 46.53 8.92 4.98
CA ALA A 77 46.72 7.54 4.54
C ALA A 77 48.21 7.19 4.53
N PRO A 78 48.56 5.93 4.84
CA PRO A 78 49.65 5.26 4.13
C PRO A 78 49.28 3.86 3.58
N THR A 79 50.01 3.46 2.55
CA THR A 79 50.04 2.17 1.81
C THR A 79 50.91 1.09 2.52
N PRO A 80 51.17 -0.15 1.98
CA PRO A 80 50.72 -0.82 0.73
C PRO A 80 50.25 -2.31 0.85
N THR A 81 50.02 -2.92 -0.33
CA THR A 81 49.85 -4.36 -0.75
C THR A 81 50.90 -5.37 -0.23
N PRO A 82 50.82 -6.73 -0.48
CA PRO A 82 50.02 -7.53 -1.45
C PRO A 82 49.12 -8.61 -0.76
N ASP A 83 48.71 -9.81 -1.25
CA ASP A 83 49.04 -10.69 -2.41
C ASP A 83 47.90 -11.72 -2.71
N ARG A 84 47.86 -12.29 -3.94
CA ARG A 84 47.12 -13.50 -4.43
C ARG A 84 45.56 -13.56 -4.40
N THR A 85 44.87 -14.50 -5.07
CA THR A 85 44.94 -15.17 -6.41
C THR A 85 43.90 -16.30 -6.41
N ALA A 86 42.92 -16.29 -7.34
CA ALA A 86 42.35 -17.48 -8.01
C ALA A 86 41.12 -17.12 -8.89
N ASP A 87 41.17 -17.54 -10.15
CA ASP A 87 40.00 -17.79 -11.03
C ASP A 87 39.42 -19.20 -10.67
N PRO A 88 38.18 -19.59 -11.04
CA PRO A 88 37.89 -19.85 -12.45
C PRO A 88 36.48 -19.51 -12.98
N THR A 89 36.45 -19.20 -14.27
CA THR A 89 35.33 -19.29 -15.23
C THR A 89 34.55 -20.61 -15.15
N PRO A 90 33.28 -20.61 -15.59
CA PRO A 90 32.91 -21.60 -16.62
C PRO A 90 32.20 -21.00 -17.85
N THR A 91 32.68 -21.39 -19.03
CA THR A 91 32.12 -21.08 -20.36
C THR A 91 30.93 -21.99 -20.68
N GLY A 92 29.90 -21.54 -21.41
CA GLY A 92 28.75 -22.40 -21.71
C GLY A 92 27.64 -21.88 -22.63
N ASP A 93 27.95 -21.28 -23.78
CA ASP A 93 27.02 -21.28 -24.93
C ASP A 93 27.09 -22.65 -25.64
N PRO A 94 25.96 -23.16 -26.18
CA PRO A 94 25.95 -23.25 -27.65
C PRO A 94 24.58 -23.02 -28.34
N THR A 95 24.64 -22.20 -29.39
CA THR A 95 24.08 -22.48 -30.72
C THR A 95 22.55 -22.51 -30.89
N SER A 96 22.04 -21.44 -31.49
CA SER A 96 20.77 -21.44 -32.22
C SER A 96 20.79 -22.40 -33.41
N SER A 97 19.66 -23.04 -33.72
CA SER A 97 19.43 -23.68 -35.02
C SER A 97 18.02 -23.36 -35.51
N ARG A 98 17.93 -22.84 -36.74
CA ARG A 98 16.69 -22.39 -37.40
C ARG A 98 16.43 -23.27 -38.61
N THR A 99 15.26 -23.91 -38.66
CA THR A 99 14.74 -24.49 -39.91
C THR A 99 13.22 -24.43 -39.92
N THR A 100 12.67 -24.08 -41.08
CA THR A 100 11.25 -23.98 -41.43
C THR A 100 11.08 -24.50 -42.85
N PRO A 101 9.84 -24.79 -43.33
CA PRO A 101 8.68 -25.36 -42.65
C PRO A 101 8.21 -26.65 -43.37
N SER A 102 7.15 -27.31 -42.90
CA SER A 102 6.36 -28.20 -43.76
C SER A 102 4.89 -28.27 -43.33
N SER A 103 4.03 -28.67 -44.26
CA SER A 103 2.56 -28.60 -44.17
C SER A 103 1.91 -29.97 -43.86
N PRO A 104 0.60 -30.04 -43.54
CA PRO A 104 0.06 -31.11 -42.70
C PRO A 104 -0.60 -32.27 -43.48
N PRO A 105 -0.80 -33.43 -42.82
CA PRO A 105 -1.91 -34.34 -43.07
C PRO A 105 -3.16 -33.95 -42.23
N ALA A 106 -4.34 -34.38 -42.66
CA ALA A 106 -5.62 -34.02 -42.05
C ALA A 106 -6.17 -35.04 -41.03
N ASP A 107 -7.18 -34.60 -40.29
CA ASP A 107 -8.24 -35.34 -39.57
C ASP A 107 -8.01 -36.80 -39.15
N SER A 108 -8.08 -37.01 -37.83
CA SER A 108 -8.87 -38.10 -37.25
C SER A 108 -9.37 -37.69 -35.86
N GLY A 109 -10.69 -37.81 -35.66
CA GLY A 109 -11.38 -37.23 -34.51
C GLY A 109 -11.26 -38.04 -33.22
N GLY A 110 -11.29 -37.34 -32.09
CA GLY A 110 -11.43 -37.93 -30.77
C GLY A 110 -11.71 -36.85 -29.72
N PRO A 111 -12.91 -36.77 -29.13
CA PRO A 111 -13.18 -35.85 -28.02
C PRO A 111 -12.47 -36.38 -26.77
N ALA A 112 -11.17 -36.11 -26.68
CA ALA A 112 -10.35 -36.41 -25.52
C ALA A 112 -10.84 -35.54 -24.36
N ASN A 113 -11.82 -36.08 -23.62
CA ASN A 113 -12.48 -35.42 -22.50
C ASN A 113 -11.54 -35.40 -21.29
N GLN A 114 -10.41 -34.70 -21.44
CA GLN A 114 -9.45 -34.44 -20.37
C GLN A 114 -10.05 -33.40 -19.42
N THR A 115 -10.98 -33.85 -18.59
CA THR A 115 -11.19 -33.31 -17.25
C THR A 115 -9.92 -33.52 -16.44
N SER A 116 -8.89 -32.75 -16.77
CA SER A 116 -7.75 -32.50 -15.89
C SER A 116 -8.34 -31.99 -14.58
N SER A 117 -8.34 -32.86 -13.57
CA SER A 117 -8.68 -32.56 -12.18
C SER A 117 -7.57 -31.71 -11.55
N ARG A 118 -7.29 -30.57 -12.19
CA ARG A 118 -6.30 -29.58 -11.80
C ARG A 118 -6.66 -29.13 -10.41
N THR A 119 -5.90 -29.61 -9.42
CA THR A 119 -6.13 -29.34 -8.00
C THR A 119 -6.40 -27.85 -7.82
N PRO A 120 -7.57 -27.44 -7.26
CA PRO A 120 -7.98 -26.05 -7.26
C PRO A 120 -6.90 -25.20 -6.60
N SER A 121 -6.44 -24.18 -7.34
CA SER A 121 -5.23 -23.45 -6.96
C SER A 121 -5.42 -22.79 -5.62
N ARG A 122 -4.63 -23.21 -4.62
CA ARG A 122 -4.71 -22.65 -3.26
C ARG A 122 -4.41 -21.15 -3.22
N ALA A 123 -3.68 -20.64 -4.22
CA ALA A 123 -3.39 -19.22 -4.37
C ALA A 123 -4.65 -18.36 -4.53
N VAL A 124 -4.51 -17.08 -4.24
CA VAL A 124 -5.50 -16.05 -4.60
C VAL A 124 -5.13 -15.51 -5.99
N PRO A 125 -5.98 -15.70 -7.03
CA PRO A 125 -5.67 -15.27 -8.40
C PRO A 125 -5.71 -13.75 -8.54
N ALA A 126 -5.15 -13.22 -9.64
CA ALA A 126 -5.13 -11.77 -9.87
C ALA A 126 -6.53 -11.17 -10.00
N ALA A 127 -7.48 -11.89 -10.61
CA ALA A 127 -8.87 -11.47 -10.75
C ALA A 127 -9.63 -11.34 -9.42
N ALA A 128 -9.09 -11.88 -8.31
CA ALA A 128 -9.70 -11.83 -6.99
C ALA A 128 -9.48 -10.50 -6.24
N THR A 129 -8.51 -9.70 -6.66
CA THR A 129 -8.29 -8.34 -6.14
C THR A 129 -8.90 -7.31 -7.09
N LEU A 130 -9.15 -6.10 -6.57
CA LEU A 130 -9.39 -4.91 -7.40
C LEU A 130 -8.27 -4.73 -8.44
N GLN A 131 -8.66 -4.12 -9.55
CA GLN A 131 -7.79 -3.72 -10.66
C GLN A 131 -7.82 -2.20 -10.80
N LEU A 132 -6.84 -1.62 -11.48
CA LEU A 132 -6.82 -0.17 -11.73
C LEU A 132 -8.05 0.35 -12.50
N ALA A 133 -8.67 -0.52 -13.33
CA ALA A 133 -9.91 -0.22 -14.06
C ALA A 133 -11.18 -0.23 -13.18
N ASP A 134 -11.11 -0.69 -11.93
CA ASP A 134 -12.22 -0.63 -10.97
C ASP A 134 -12.24 0.70 -10.18
N LEU A 135 -11.20 1.53 -10.33
CA LEU A 135 -10.97 2.74 -9.54
C LEU A 135 -11.15 4.03 -10.36
N PRO A 136 -11.41 5.18 -9.70
CA PRO A 136 -11.43 6.47 -10.36
C PRO A 136 -10.13 6.80 -11.10
N HIS A 137 -10.21 7.58 -12.18
CA HIS A 137 -9.03 8.10 -12.87
C HIS A 137 -8.11 8.89 -11.93
N GLY A 138 -6.80 8.68 -12.06
CA GLY A 138 -5.78 9.34 -11.22
C GLY A 138 -5.22 8.49 -10.08
N PHE A 139 -5.79 7.30 -9.83
CA PHE A 139 -5.07 6.24 -9.13
C PHE A 139 -3.96 5.64 -10.01
N THR A 140 -2.96 5.03 -9.37
CA THR A 140 -1.92 4.19 -9.99
C THR A 140 -1.67 2.96 -9.11
N MET A 141 -1.35 1.81 -9.71
CA MET A 141 -1.01 0.61 -8.94
C MET A 141 0.44 0.67 -8.47
N SER A 142 0.65 0.51 -7.18
CA SER A 142 1.95 0.61 -6.51
C SER A 142 2.52 -0.79 -6.22
N GLN A 143 3.82 -1.00 -6.49
CA GLN A 143 4.50 -2.28 -6.20
C GLN A 143 5.06 -2.33 -4.76
N GLY A 144 4.52 -1.52 -3.85
CA GLY A 144 4.86 -1.58 -2.43
C GLY A 144 4.59 -2.97 -1.85
N LYS A 145 5.55 -3.50 -1.09
CA LYS A 145 5.29 -4.66 -0.21
C LYS A 145 4.30 -4.20 0.86
N GLY A 146 3.12 -4.84 0.93
CA GLY A 146 2.01 -4.47 1.80
C GLY A 146 2.18 -4.62 3.31
N ALA A 147 3.42 -4.52 3.80
CA ALA A 147 3.75 -4.52 5.23
C ALA A 147 3.56 -3.12 5.81
N GLY A 148 2.76 -3.02 6.86
CA GLY A 148 2.50 -1.78 7.59
C GLY A 148 1.23 -1.88 8.42
N ASP A 149 1.07 -0.98 9.39
CA ASP A 149 0.04 -1.07 10.43
C ASP A 149 -1.35 -0.58 9.99
N TRP A 150 -1.68 -0.84 8.73
CA TRP A 150 -2.94 -0.41 8.11
C TRP A 150 -4.12 -1.33 8.44
N THR A 151 -3.87 -2.57 8.90
CA THR A 151 -4.90 -3.60 9.09
C THR A 151 -5.76 -3.35 10.34
N LEU A 152 -6.95 -3.96 10.40
CA LEU A 152 -7.77 -3.92 11.62
C LEU A 152 -7.06 -4.66 12.78
N GLU A 153 -6.31 -5.73 12.48
CA GLU A 153 -5.55 -6.44 13.50
C GLU A 153 -4.43 -5.57 14.09
N SER A 154 -3.76 -4.76 13.26
CA SER A 154 -2.81 -3.73 13.72
C SER A 154 -3.50 -2.71 14.64
N ALA A 155 -4.77 -2.37 14.40
CA ALA A 155 -5.53 -1.47 15.26
C ALA A 155 -5.90 -2.09 16.62
N THR A 156 -5.86 -3.42 16.77
CA THR A 156 -6.16 -4.08 18.06
C THR A 156 -5.10 -3.86 19.14
N ILE A 157 -3.94 -3.27 18.81
CA ILE A 157 -2.93 -2.85 19.81
C ILE A 157 -3.42 -1.69 20.71
N TYR A 158 -4.51 -1.01 20.30
CA TYR A 158 -5.17 0.05 21.07
C TYR A 158 -6.33 -0.48 21.95
N CYS A 159 -6.52 -1.80 22.03
CA CYS A 159 -7.46 -2.45 22.93
C CYS A 159 -6.72 -3.06 24.13
N ASP A 160 -7.15 -2.78 25.36
CA ASP A 160 -6.60 -3.37 26.58
C ASP A 160 -6.85 -4.89 26.66
N ASN A 161 -7.91 -5.37 26.02
CA ASN A 161 -8.31 -6.77 26.04
C ASN A 161 -7.82 -7.54 24.81
N ARG A 162 -7.42 -8.80 25.04
CA ARG A 162 -6.89 -9.67 23.98
C ARG A 162 -7.98 -10.14 23.02
N LEU A 163 -8.02 -9.55 21.83
CA LEU A 163 -8.94 -9.94 20.75
C LEU A 163 -8.45 -11.17 19.95
N PRO A 164 -9.37 -11.95 19.33
CA PRO A 164 -9.02 -13.17 18.60
C PRO A 164 -8.55 -12.87 17.16
N PRO A 165 -7.44 -13.47 16.66
CA PRO A 165 -6.87 -13.12 15.35
C PRO A 165 -7.77 -13.48 14.17
N LEU A 166 -7.77 -12.66 13.11
CA LEU A 166 -8.60 -12.86 11.90
C LEU A 166 -8.09 -13.96 10.97
N ALA A 167 -6.81 -14.35 11.06
CA ALA A 167 -6.15 -15.29 10.15
C ALA A 167 -6.58 -16.78 10.31
N VAL A 168 -7.85 -17.04 10.61
CA VAL A 168 -8.42 -18.37 10.86
C VAL A 168 -8.40 -19.21 9.59
N GLY A 169 -7.54 -20.23 9.54
CA GLY A 169 -7.46 -21.16 8.42
C GLY A 169 -7.08 -20.49 7.10
N VAL A 170 -6.33 -19.37 7.13
CA VAL A 170 -5.83 -18.73 5.91
C VAL A 170 -4.81 -19.67 5.23
N VAL A 171 -5.06 -19.99 3.96
CA VAL A 171 -4.21 -20.88 3.14
C VAL A 171 -3.46 -20.15 2.03
N ALA A 172 -3.87 -18.92 1.71
CA ALA A 172 -3.13 -18.01 0.82
C ALA A 172 -3.58 -16.56 1.04
N THR A 173 -2.71 -15.62 0.66
CA THR A 173 -2.96 -14.18 0.73
C THR A 173 -2.47 -13.51 -0.55
N ARG A 174 -3.19 -12.51 -1.05
CA ARG A 174 -2.74 -11.55 -2.06
C ARG A 174 -2.94 -10.13 -1.55
N PHE A 175 -2.12 -9.21 -2.05
CA PHE A 175 -2.14 -7.80 -1.69
C PHE A 175 -2.05 -6.95 -2.96
N VAL A 176 -2.74 -5.80 -2.96
CA VAL A 176 -2.56 -4.72 -3.94
C VAL A 176 -2.67 -3.36 -3.24
N GLN A 177 -1.91 -2.38 -3.73
CA GLN A 177 -1.98 -0.98 -3.30
C GLN A 177 -2.22 -0.08 -4.51
N PHE A 178 -3.08 0.91 -4.32
CA PHE A 178 -3.37 1.94 -5.30
C PHE A 178 -3.18 3.32 -4.67
N ASP A 179 -2.29 4.12 -5.23
CA ASP A 179 -1.95 5.46 -4.74
C ASP A 179 -2.51 6.53 -5.70
N SER A 180 -2.96 7.66 -5.18
CA SER A 180 -3.36 8.84 -5.96
C SER A 180 -2.84 10.14 -5.32
N PRO A 181 -2.92 11.30 -6.01
CA PRO A 181 -2.51 12.59 -5.42
C PRO A 181 -3.34 13.06 -4.21
N THR A 182 -4.42 12.36 -3.87
CA THR A 182 -5.39 12.80 -2.85
C THR A 182 -5.78 11.73 -1.83
N ASP A 183 -5.64 10.46 -2.18
CA ASP A 183 -6.16 9.28 -1.48
C ASP A 183 -5.30 8.04 -1.78
N TRP A 184 -5.41 6.99 -0.97
CA TRP A 184 -4.71 5.71 -1.15
C TRP A 184 -5.63 4.57 -0.70
N LEU A 185 -5.72 3.52 -1.53
CA LEU A 185 -6.51 2.33 -1.26
C LEU A 185 -5.58 1.13 -1.18
N VAL A 186 -5.73 0.35 -0.11
CA VAL A 186 -4.96 -0.89 0.09
C VAL A 186 -5.92 -2.04 0.32
N GLU A 187 -5.73 -3.13 -0.43
CA GLU A 187 -6.54 -4.34 -0.32
C GLU A 187 -5.67 -5.57 -0.02
N ARG A 188 -6.11 -6.37 0.95
CA ARG A 188 -5.61 -7.73 1.21
C ARG A 188 -6.74 -8.72 1.02
N VAL A 189 -6.54 -9.69 0.14
CA VAL A 189 -7.48 -10.80 -0.08
C VAL A 189 -6.88 -12.09 0.45
N THR A 190 -7.57 -12.74 1.40
CA THR A 190 -7.19 -14.02 2.00
C THR A 190 -8.11 -15.14 1.51
N ARG A 191 -7.54 -16.29 1.11
CA ARG A 191 -8.27 -17.54 0.93
C ARG A 191 -8.24 -18.34 2.23
N HIS A 192 -9.39 -18.84 2.66
CA HIS A 192 -9.53 -19.66 3.87
C HIS A 192 -9.92 -21.10 3.53
N SER A 193 -9.56 -22.05 4.42
CA SER A 193 -10.05 -23.43 4.40
C SER A 193 -11.35 -23.58 5.17
N GLY A 194 -12.29 -24.37 4.65
CA GLY A 194 -13.55 -24.71 5.33
C GLY A 194 -14.38 -23.46 5.70
N THR A 195 -14.86 -23.41 6.93
CA THR A 195 -15.64 -22.27 7.47
C THR A 195 -14.80 -21.02 7.79
N GLY A 196 -13.47 -21.07 7.64
CA GLY A 196 -12.54 -20.02 8.11
C GLY A 196 -12.85 -18.61 7.61
N ALA A 197 -13.40 -18.45 6.40
CA ALA A 197 -13.82 -17.14 5.87
C ALA A 197 -15.01 -16.56 6.64
N ALA A 198 -16.01 -17.38 6.98
CA ALA A 198 -17.16 -16.95 7.79
C ALA A 198 -16.74 -16.69 9.25
N THR A 199 -15.88 -17.55 9.81
CA THR A 199 -15.31 -17.33 11.16
C THR A 199 -14.43 -16.09 11.22
N SER A 200 -13.72 -15.73 10.15
CA SER A 200 -13.00 -14.45 10.04
C SER A 200 -13.96 -13.26 10.13
N MET A 201 -15.04 -13.24 9.33
CA MET A 201 -16.05 -12.18 9.37
C MET A 201 -16.77 -12.08 10.73
N GLN A 202 -16.97 -13.19 11.44
CA GLN A 202 -17.46 -13.19 12.82
C GLN A 202 -16.44 -12.56 13.79
N ARG A 203 -15.14 -12.81 13.61
CA ARG A 203 -14.09 -12.18 14.41
C ARG A 203 -13.88 -10.70 14.10
N VAL A 204 -14.09 -10.26 12.85
CA VAL A 204 -14.10 -8.82 12.49
C VAL A 204 -15.15 -8.08 13.31
N ARG A 205 -16.38 -8.62 13.37
CA ARG A 205 -17.46 -8.06 14.19
C ARG A 205 -17.05 -8.00 15.66
N ARG A 206 -16.55 -9.10 16.21
CA ARG A 206 -16.05 -9.14 17.60
C ARG A 206 -14.88 -8.20 17.88
N MET A 207 -13.98 -7.94 16.93
CA MET A 207 -12.96 -6.89 17.11
C MET A 207 -13.59 -5.50 17.22
N ALA A 208 -14.65 -5.24 16.46
CA ALA A 208 -15.36 -3.96 16.46
C ALA A 208 -16.37 -3.78 17.61
N THR A 209 -16.82 -4.86 18.26
CA THR A 209 -17.77 -4.81 19.39
C THR A 209 -17.13 -5.07 20.75
N ASP A 210 -16.09 -5.90 20.82
CA ASP A 210 -15.53 -6.38 22.07
C ASP A 210 -14.25 -5.63 22.47
N CYS A 211 -13.72 -4.71 21.65
CA CYS A 211 -12.55 -3.90 21.99
C CYS A 211 -12.86 -2.99 23.19
N VAL A 212 -12.07 -3.10 24.25
CA VAL A 212 -12.01 -2.15 25.36
C VAL A 212 -10.86 -1.18 25.06
N PRO A 213 -11.12 0.08 24.68
CA PRO A 213 -10.06 0.99 24.25
C PRO A 213 -9.10 1.35 25.40
N ALA A 214 -7.80 1.25 25.15
CA ALA A 214 -6.74 1.50 26.14
C ALA A 214 -6.58 3.00 26.51
N ARG A 215 -7.30 3.90 25.84
CA ARG A 215 -7.30 5.34 26.10
C ARG A 215 -8.70 5.93 25.92
N SER A 216 -9.01 6.94 26.72
CA SER A 216 -10.25 7.71 26.56
C SER A 216 -10.25 8.46 25.21
N GLY A 217 -11.30 8.27 24.42
CA GLY A 217 -11.46 8.85 23.08
C GLY A 217 -11.10 7.89 21.94
N ASP A 218 -10.30 6.86 22.20
CA ASP A 218 -10.10 5.77 21.24
C ASP A 218 -11.36 4.89 21.16
N SER A 219 -11.67 4.35 19.98
CA SER A 219 -12.83 3.47 19.77
C SER A 219 -12.70 2.61 18.50
N LEU A 220 -13.36 1.45 18.52
CA LEU A 220 -13.74 0.67 17.33
C LEU A 220 -15.26 0.47 17.34
N SER A 221 -15.88 0.38 16.17
CA SER A 221 -17.33 0.18 16.01
C SER A 221 -17.71 -0.34 14.63
N ILE A 222 -18.87 -1.01 14.54
CA ILE A 222 -19.48 -1.34 13.25
C ILE A 222 -20.25 -0.11 12.74
N MET A 223 -19.87 0.42 11.58
CA MET A 223 -20.54 1.57 10.96
C MET A 223 -21.66 1.15 10.01
N ALA A 224 -21.51 0.01 9.33
CA ALA A 224 -22.53 -0.55 8.43
C ALA A 224 -22.25 -2.02 8.08
N GLU A 225 -23.28 -2.72 7.64
CA GLU A 225 -23.22 -4.11 7.16
C GLU A 225 -24.04 -4.27 5.87
N GLY A 226 -23.94 -5.42 5.20
CA GLY A 226 -24.76 -5.73 4.02
C GLY A 226 -24.47 -4.80 2.84
N LEU A 227 -23.18 -4.52 2.61
CA LEU A 227 -22.70 -3.54 1.63
C LEU A 227 -22.50 -4.15 0.23
N GLY A 228 -22.20 -5.45 0.17
CA GLY A 228 -22.01 -6.25 -1.04
C GLY A 228 -21.50 -7.66 -0.72
N GLY A 229 -21.51 -8.55 -1.72
CA GLY A 229 -21.08 -9.95 -1.57
C GLY A 229 -21.98 -10.79 -0.65
N ALA A 230 -21.50 -11.98 -0.28
CA ALA A 230 -22.19 -12.93 0.59
C ALA A 230 -22.04 -12.63 2.08
N ASP A 231 -21.16 -11.70 2.46
CA ASP A 231 -21.09 -11.02 3.76
C ASP A 231 -20.22 -9.77 3.62
N SER A 232 -20.52 -8.68 4.34
CA SER A 232 -19.66 -7.49 4.39
C SER A 232 -19.98 -6.58 5.58
N VAL A 233 -18.93 -5.92 6.08
CA VAL A 233 -18.97 -5.00 7.21
C VAL A 233 -17.97 -3.86 7.02
N LEU A 234 -18.41 -2.63 7.28
CA LEU A 234 -17.54 -1.46 7.45
C LEU A 234 -17.29 -1.26 8.94
N VAL A 235 -16.04 -1.43 9.35
CA VAL A 235 -15.57 -1.10 10.70
C VAL A 235 -15.01 0.32 10.69
N GLY A 236 -15.51 1.14 11.59
CA GLY A 236 -14.95 2.43 11.93
C GLY A 236 -14.07 2.33 13.17
N GLY A 237 -13.02 3.12 13.20
CA GLY A 237 -12.32 3.46 14.44
C GLY A 237 -12.07 4.96 14.53
N GLU A 238 -11.81 5.41 15.74
CA GLU A 238 -11.18 6.68 16.08
C GLU A 238 -9.99 6.30 16.97
N ILE A 239 -8.75 6.60 16.56
CA ILE A 239 -7.55 6.17 17.29
C ILE A 239 -6.57 7.34 17.33
N GLU A 240 -6.16 7.77 18.52
CA GLU A 240 -5.35 8.98 18.76
C GLU A 240 -5.97 10.25 18.13
N GLY A 241 -7.31 10.29 18.01
CA GLY A 241 -8.05 11.36 17.30
C GLY A 241 -7.93 11.31 15.77
N ILE A 242 -7.54 10.16 15.21
CA ILE A 242 -7.43 9.91 13.77
C ILE A 242 -8.51 8.88 13.37
N PRO A 243 -9.52 9.29 12.58
CA PRO A 243 -10.52 8.35 12.10
C PRO A 243 -9.90 7.30 11.16
N SER A 244 -10.43 6.09 11.25
CA SER A 244 -9.97 4.92 10.50
C SER A 244 -11.15 4.12 9.94
N ARG A 245 -11.03 3.64 8.71
CA ARG A 245 -12.10 2.92 8.00
C ARG A 245 -11.55 1.64 7.38
N TRP A 246 -12.14 0.51 7.76
CA TRP A 246 -11.81 -0.81 7.22
C TRP A 246 -13.07 -1.47 6.67
N LEU A 247 -13.09 -1.74 5.36
CA LEU A 247 -14.17 -2.48 4.71
C LEU A 247 -13.76 -3.94 4.55
N PHE A 248 -14.59 -4.85 5.03
CA PHE A 248 -14.45 -6.29 4.78
C PHE A 248 -15.57 -6.78 3.88
N VAL A 249 -15.24 -7.67 2.95
CA VAL A 249 -16.18 -8.31 2.01
C VAL A 249 -15.81 -9.77 1.86
N ARG A 250 -16.80 -10.67 1.86
CA ARG A 250 -16.63 -12.11 1.69
C ARG A 250 -17.41 -12.62 0.48
N GLN A 251 -16.77 -13.48 -0.32
CA GLN A 251 -17.45 -14.32 -1.31
C GLN A 251 -16.85 -15.73 -1.25
N GLY A 252 -17.70 -16.75 -1.19
CA GLY A 252 -17.26 -18.14 -1.04
C GLY A 252 -16.28 -18.33 0.14
N ASN A 253 -15.05 -18.76 -0.17
CA ASN A 253 -13.95 -18.96 0.78
C ASN A 253 -12.92 -17.81 0.81
N LEU A 254 -13.17 -16.69 0.11
CA LEU A 254 -12.32 -15.50 0.11
C LEU A 254 -12.88 -14.41 1.02
N VAL A 255 -11.97 -13.67 1.67
CA VAL A 255 -12.27 -12.40 2.37
C VAL A 255 -11.33 -11.33 1.82
N ALA A 256 -11.87 -10.21 1.37
CA ALA A 256 -11.14 -8.96 1.18
C ALA A 256 -11.20 -8.11 2.44
N GLN A 257 -10.11 -7.41 2.73
CA GLN A 257 -10.01 -6.33 3.72
C GLN A 257 -9.38 -5.13 3.01
N LEU A 258 -10.09 -4.02 3.00
CA LEU A 258 -9.67 -2.76 2.40
C LEU A 258 -9.42 -1.71 3.49
N ARG A 259 -8.28 -1.01 3.42
CA ARG A 259 -8.13 0.32 4.03
C ARG A 259 -8.69 1.36 3.07
N LEU A 260 -9.60 2.18 3.57
CA LEU A 260 -10.22 3.28 2.84
C LEU A 260 -9.87 4.62 3.51
N ASP A 261 -10.20 5.75 2.88
CA ASP A 261 -10.01 7.08 3.47
C ASP A 261 -10.70 7.21 4.83
N HIS A 262 -10.12 7.99 5.73
CA HIS A 262 -10.63 8.24 7.08
C HIS A 262 -12.07 8.80 7.13
N GLN A 263 -12.54 9.52 6.11
CA GLN A 263 -13.90 10.06 6.05
C GLN A 263 -14.92 9.14 5.35
N THR A 264 -14.50 7.98 4.81
CA THR A 264 -15.37 7.09 4.02
C THR A 264 -16.69 6.78 4.71
N THR A 265 -17.79 7.13 4.04
CA THR A 265 -19.16 6.87 4.51
C THR A 265 -19.63 5.45 4.19
N PRO A 266 -20.70 4.94 4.85
CA PRO A 266 -21.38 3.71 4.45
C PRO A 266 -21.83 3.65 2.97
N ALA A 267 -22.12 4.80 2.35
CA ALA A 267 -22.54 4.85 0.94
C ALA A 267 -21.36 4.64 -0.01
N GLU A 268 -20.20 5.24 0.28
CA GLU A 268 -18.96 5.04 -0.48
C GLU A 268 -18.38 3.65 -0.25
N ALA A 269 -18.41 3.14 0.99
CA ALA A 269 -18.06 1.76 1.30
C ALA A 269 -18.96 0.74 0.58
N ARG A 270 -20.25 1.05 0.38
CA ARG A 270 -21.18 0.25 -0.46
C ARG A 270 -20.79 0.27 -1.94
N HIS A 271 -20.20 1.34 -2.45
CA HIS A 271 -19.66 1.37 -3.81
C HIS A 271 -18.45 0.44 -3.93
N TYR A 272 -17.45 0.56 -3.04
CA TYR A 272 -16.30 -0.33 -3.01
C TYR A 272 -16.69 -1.82 -2.81
N ALA A 273 -17.64 -2.12 -1.91
CA ALA A 273 -18.10 -3.49 -1.70
C ALA A 273 -18.72 -4.13 -2.96
N LYS A 274 -19.39 -3.33 -3.80
CA LYS A 274 -19.95 -3.76 -5.09
C LYS A 274 -18.90 -3.97 -6.19
N LEU A 275 -17.73 -3.34 -6.08
CA LEU A 275 -16.58 -3.58 -6.98
C LEU A 275 -15.78 -4.83 -6.55
N VAL A 276 -15.59 -4.99 -5.24
CA VAL A 276 -14.83 -6.09 -4.63
C VAL A 276 -15.57 -7.43 -4.75
N ALA A 277 -16.88 -7.49 -4.54
CA ALA A 277 -17.61 -8.76 -4.53
C ALA A 277 -17.55 -9.54 -5.88
N PRO A 278 -17.69 -8.91 -7.06
CA PRO A 278 -17.45 -9.57 -8.35
C PRO A 278 -16.01 -10.06 -8.53
N ARG A 279 -15.00 -9.32 -8.04
CA ARG A 279 -13.59 -9.75 -8.05
C ARG A 279 -13.42 -11.00 -7.20
N LEU A 280 -13.86 -10.98 -5.95
CA LEU A 280 -13.84 -12.15 -5.07
C LEU A 280 -14.59 -13.35 -5.69
N CYS A 281 -15.73 -13.13 -6.35
CA CYS A 281 -16.43 -14.17 -7.09
C CYS A 281 -15.56 -14.81 -8.18
N ALA A 282 -14.88 -14.01 -9.00
CA ALA A 282 -13.92 -14.50 -10.00
C ALA A 282 -12.67 -15.19 -9.41
N GLY A 283 -12.53 -15.24 -8.08
CA GLY A 283 -11.48 -15.94 -7.35
C GLY A 283 -11.89 -17.23 -6.63
N THR A 284 -13.17 -17.62 -6.66
CA THR A 284 -13.72 -18.75 -5.89
C THR A 284 -14.78 -19.52 -6.67
N ASP A 285 -14.88 -20.83 -6.44
CA ASP A 285 -15.81 -21.73 -7.13
C ASP A 285 -17.27 -21.65 -6.58
N ALA A 286 -17.62 -20.56 -5.89
CA ALA A 286 -18.84 -20.44 -5.09
C ALA A 286 -19.30 -18.99 -4.95
N CYS A 287 -20.36 -18.62 -5.68
CA CYS A 287 -21.02 -17.33 -5.60
C CYS A 287 -22.55 -17.49 -5.51
#